data_AF-A0A6J2X6Y2-F1
#
_entry.id   AF-A0A6J2X6Y2-F1
#
_cell.length_a   1.000
_cell.length_b   1.000
_cell.length_c   1.000
_cell.angle_alpha   90.00
_cell.angle_beta   90.00
_cell.angle_gamma   90.00
#
_symmetry.space_group_name_H-M   'P 1'
#
loop_
_entity.id
_entity.type
_entity.pdbx_description
1 polymer ?
#
loop_
_entity_poly.entity_id
_entity_poly.type
_entity_poly.pdbx_seq_one_letter_code
_entity_poly.pdbx_strand_id
1 'polypeptide(L)'
;MKVVAVFVAIVAVTLAAPGADQEATILRSEFDNIGVDGYKYAVETSNGIAQEEQGNLANPGTENEAIQVRGSYSYTGPDGVVYTVNYVADENGFQPSGAHLPVAPQ
;
A
#
# COMPACT_ATOMS: atom_id res chain seq x y z
N MET A 1 -13.03 46.96 -11.92
CA MET A 1 -12.48 45.85 -12.75
C MET A 1 -11.09 45.36 -12.31
N LYS A 2 -10.19 46.19 -11.76
CA LYS A 2 -8.88 45.72 -11.27
C LYS A 2 -8.94 44.89 -9.96
N VAL A 3 -9.88 45.20 -9.07
CA VAL A 3 -10.02 44.52 -7.76
C VAL A 3 -10.63 43.12 -7.87
N VAL A 4 -11.54 42.90 -8.84
CA VAL A 4 -12.17 41.60 -9.09
C VAL A 4 -11.17 40.57 -9.63
N ALA A 5 -10.23 41.00 -10.48
CA ALA A 5 -9.21 40.10 -11.03
C ALA A 5 -8.22 39.59 -9.96
N VAL A 6 -7.92 40.39 -8.93
CA VAL A 6 -7.02 40.00 -7.83
C VAL A 6 -7.69 38.97 -6.91
N PHE A 7 -8.99 39.08 -6.66
CA PHE A 7 -9.73 38.12 -5.81
C PHE A 7 -9.87 36.74 -6.47
N VAL A 8 -10.12 36.69 -7.79
CA VAL A 8 -10.18 35.42 -8.54
C VAL A 8 -8.81 34.74 -8.59
N ALA A 9 -7.72 35.50 -8.70
CA ALA A 9 -6.37 34.94 -8.69
C ALA A 9 -6.00 34.32 -7.32
N ILE A 10 -6.43 34.90 -6.20
CA ILE A 10 -6.16 34.35 -4.86
C ILE A 10 -6.96 33.05 -4.62
N VAL A 11 -8.20 32.97 -5.11
CA VAL A 11 -9.02 31.74 -5.02
C VAL A 11 -8.49 30.62 -5.94
N ALA A 12 -7.92 30.98 -7.10
CA ALA A 12 -7.30 30.01 -8.00
C ALA A 12 -6.00 29.41 -7.44
N VAL A 13 -5.22 30.17 -6.65
CA VAL A 13 -3.97 29.68 -6.02
C VAL A 13 -4.25 28.68 -4.90
N THR A 14 -5.38 28.77 -4.19
CA THR A 14 -5.73 27.79 -3.14
C THR A 14 -6.07 26.40 -3.67
N LEU A 15 -6.49 26.27 -4.94
CA LEU A 15 -6.81 24.98 -5.57
C LEU A 15 -5.59 24.24 -6.13
N ALA A 16 -4.40 24.85 -6.06
CA ALA A 16 -3.15 24.32 -6.61
C ALA A 16 -2.12 23.95 -5.53
N ALA A 17 -2.53 23.90 -4.24
CA ALA A 17 -1.67 23.33 -3.21
C ALA A 17 -1.40 21.86 -3.54
N PRO A 18 -0.12 21.40 -3.54
CA PRO A 18 0.18 20.01 -3.80
C PRO A 18 -0.59 19.13 -2.80
N GLY A 19 -1.28 18.12 -3.34
CA GLY A 19 -2.06 17.19 -2.51
C GLY A 19 -1.14 16.40 -1.57
N ALA A 20 -1.69 15.86 -0.49
CA ALA A 20 -0.94 15.05 0.48
C ALA A 20 -0.11 13.93 -0.17
N ASP A 21 -0.54 13.41 -1.32
CA ASP A 21 0.18 12.40 -2.10
C ASP A 21 1.44 12.94 -2.81
N GLN A 22 1.44 14.20 -3.27
CA GLN A 22 2.60 14.79 -3.95
C GLN A 22 3.75 15.10 -3.00
N GLU A 23 3.44 15.36 -1.72
CA GLU A 23 4.41 15.65 -0.67
C GLU A 23 4.67 14.45 0.25
N ALA A 24 4.20 13.25 -0.13
CA ALA A 24 4.36 12.05 0.67
C ALA A 24 5.83 11.72 0.90
N THR A 25 6.20 11.46 2.16
CA THR A 25 7.54 11.06 2.58
C THR A 25 7.48 9.71 3.26
N ILE A 26 8.61 9.00 3.29
CA ILE A 26 8.73 7.72 3.99
C ILE A 26 8.89 8.00 5.49
N LEU A 27 8.00 7.42 6.30
CA LEU A 27 8.03 7.46 7.77
C LEU A 27 8.72 6.23 8.36
N ARG A 28 8.48 5.06 7.76
CA ARG A 28 9.12 3.79 8.13
C ARG A 28 9.62 3.09 6.88
N SER A 29 10.82 2.54 6.94
CA SER A 29 11.35 1.64 5.92
C SER A 29 12.20 0.57 6.62
N GLU A 30 11.72 -0.66 6.53
CA GLU A 30 12.39 -1.85 7.02
C GLU A 30 12.59 -2.81 5.85
N PHE A 31 13.80 -3.35 5.74
CA PHE A 31 14.11 -4.41 4.79
C PHE A 31 15.06 -5.39 5.47
N ASP A 32 14.62 -6.63 5.56
CA ASP A 32 15.38 -7.76 6.08
C ASP A 32 15.40 -8.85 5.01
N ASN A 33 16.59 -9.20 4.54
CA ASN A 33 16.78 -10.30 3.61
C ASN A 33 18.14 -10.93 3.89
N ILE A 34 18.12 -12.05 4.60
CA ILE A 34 19.32 -12.81 4.97
C ILE A 34 19.75 -13.84 3.91
N GLY A 35 19.06 -13.88 2.76
CA GLY A 35 19.46 -14.67 1.58
C GLY A 35 19.25 -16.18 1.66
N VAL A 36 18.72 -16.71 2.77
CA VAL A 36 18.57 -18.16 3.00
C VAL A 36 17.14 -18.59 3.35
N ASP A 37 16.41 -17.81 4.17
CA ASP A 37 15.13 -18.23 4.77
C ASP A 37 13.93 -17.35 4.37
N GLY A 38 14.16 -16.37 3.49
CA GLY A 38 13.12 -15.45 3.05
C GLY A 38 13.52 -13.98 3.18
N TYR A 39 12.52 -13.13 3.08
CA TYR A 39 12.64 -11.70 3.26
C TYR A 39 11.45 -11.15 4.05
N LYS A 40 11.65 -10.00 4.66
CA LYS A 40 10.61 -9.16 5.22
C LYS A 40 10.85 -7.73 4.78
N TYR A 41 9.81 -7.01 4.42
CA TYR A 41 9.89 -5.56 4.32
C TYR A 41 8.66 -4.90 4.90
N ALA A 42 8.82 -3.66 5.31
CA ALA A 42 7.72 -2.81 5.71
C ALA A 42 8.00 -1.36 5.32
N VAL A 43 7.00 -0.68 4.75
CA VAL A 43 7.07 0.72 4.38
C VAL A 43 5.84 1.43 4.92
N GLU A 44 6.04 2.62 5.48
CA GLU A 44 4.97 3.54 5.85
C GLU A 44 5.29 4.92 5.31
N THR A 45 4.26 5.64 4.87
CA THR A 45 4.38 6.95 4.24
C THR A 45 3.49 7.98 4.93
N SER A 46 3.83 9.26 4.82
CA SER A 46 3.15 10.34 5.51
C SER A 46 1.72 10.60 5.02
N ASN A 47 1.36 10.14 3.81
CA ASN A 47 -0.01 10.17 3.29
C ASN A 47 -0.85 8.95 3.71
N GLY A 48 -0.37 8.14 4.65
CA GLY A 48 -1.14 7.04 5.24
C GLY A 48 -1.14 5.76 4.42
N ILE A 49 -0.23 5.61 3.45
CA ILE A 49 0.03 4.30 2.84
C ILE A 49 0.95 3.52 3.78
N ALA A 50 0.56 2.28 4.09
CA ALA A 50 1.37 1.33 4.82
C ALA A 50 1.38 0.00 4.07
N GLN A 51 2.52 -0.66 4.03
CA GLN A 51 2.69 -1.98 3.42
C GLN A 51 3.66 -2.79 4.27
N GLU A 52 3.33 -4.06 4.48
CA GLU A 52 4.22 -5.03 5.10
C GLU A 52 4.08 -6.37 4.38
N GLU A 53 5.20 -7.06 4.21
CA GLU A 53 5.21 -8.35 3.53
C GLU A 53 6.37 -9.19 4.04
N GLN A 54 6.13 -10.48 4.12
CA GLN A 54 7.17 -11.48 4.29
C GLN A 54 7.01 -12.56 3.21
N GLY A 55 8.13 -12.94 2.60
CA GLY A 55 8.21 -14.08 1.71
C GLY A 55 9.11 -15.14 2.31
N ASN A 56 8.70 -16.41 2.24
CA ASN A 56 9.47 -17.55 2.72
C ASN A 56 9.45 -18.68 1.67
N LEU A 57 10.53 -19.45 1.59
CA LEU A 57 10.59 -20.63 0.74
C LEU A 57 9.70 -21.73 1.32
N ALA A 58 8.79 -22.25 0.50
CA ALA A 58 7.92 -23.38 0.81
C ALA A 58 8.40 -24.63 0.06
N ASN A 59 8.24 -25.78 0.70
CA ASN A 59 8.61 -27.10 0.17
C ASN A 59 10.04 -27.22 -0.41
N PRO A 60 11.09 -26.75 0.31
CA PRO A 60 12.45 -26.77 -0.21
C PRO A 60 12.92 -28.19 -0.55
N GLY A 61 13.55 -28.36 -1.71
CA GLY A 61 14.08 -29.63 -2.21
C GLY A 61 13.03 -30.56 -2.82
N THR A 62 11.84 -30.06 -3.17
CA THR A 62 10.77 -30.84 -3.81
C THR A 62 10.37 -30.25 -5.17
N GLU A 63 9.58 -30.97 -5.97
CA GLU A 63 9.02 -30.46 -7.24
C GLU A 63 8.08 -29.26 -7.04
N ASN A 64 7.56 -29.07 -5.82
CA ASN A 64 6.64 -27.99 -5.43
C ASN A 64 7.37 -26.87 -4.64
N GLU A 65 8.69 -26.77 -4.79
CA GLU A 65 9.48 -25.69 -4.20
C GLU A 65 9.04 -24.35 -4.79
N ALA A 66 8.51 -23.46 -3.94
CA ALA A 66 8.00 -22.16 -4.35
C ALA A 66 8.11 -21.13 -3.22
N ILE A 67 8.11 -19.84 -3.55
CA ILE A 67 8.01 -18.78 -2.54
C ILE A 67 6.54 -18.61 -2.16
N GLN A 68 6.23 -18.74 -0.86
CA GLN A 68 4.97 -18.29 -0.29
C GLN A 68 5.15 -16.88 0.29
N VAL A 69 4.23 -15.99 -0.03
CA VAL A 69 4.22 -14.60 0.43
C VAL A 69 2.99 -14.36 1.30
N ARG A 70 3.15 -13.65 2.41
CA ARG A 70 2.07 -13.11 3.21
C ARG A 70 2.32 -11.64 3.47
N GLY A 71 1.30 -10.82 3.30
CA GLY A 71 1.45 -9.40 3.53
C GLY A 71 0.13 -8.69 3.74
N SER A 72 0.26 -7.41 4.03
CA SER A 72 -0.84 -6.48 4.07
C SER A 72 -0.44 -5.15 3.44
N TYR A 73 -1.41 -4.46 2.85
CA TYR A 73 -1.28 -3.06 2.50
C TYR A 73 -2.53 -2.30 2.90
N SER A 74 -2.35 -1.03 3.25
CA SER A 74 -3.44 -0.12 3.55
C SER A 74 -3.22 1.26 2.97
N TYR A 75 -4.32 1.93 2.65
CA TYR A 75 -4.33 3.30 2.15
C TYR A 75 -5.62 4.01 2.59
N THR A 76 -5.58 5.34 2.62
CA THR A 76 -6.78 6.15 2.87
C THR A 76 -7.47 6.43 1.54
N GLY A 77 -8.75 6.06 1.42
CA GLY A 77 -9.54 6.30 0.22
C GLY A 77 -10.00 7.77 0.11
N PRO A 78 -10.55 8.17 -1.06
CA PRO A 78 -11.08 9.52 -1.27
C PRO A 78 -12.24 9.89 -0.34
N ASP A 79 -12.88 8.90 0.26
CA ASP A 79 -13.95 9.00 1.26
C ASP A 79 -13.42 9.17 2.70
N GLY A 80 -12.09 9.20 2.89
CA GLY A 80 -11.44 9.27 4.20
C GLY A 80 -11.43 7.95 4.97
N VAL A 81 -11.87 6.85 4.36
CA VAL A 81 -11.88 5.51 4.98
C VAL A 81 -10.53 4.84 4.74
N VAL A 82 -9.98 4.19 5.77
CA VAL A 82 -8.78 3.35 5.61
C VAL A 82 -9.19 1.99 5.06
N TYR A 83 -8.66 1.66 3.89
CA TYR A 83 -8.82 0.38 3.24
C TYR A 83 -7.60 -0.48 3.53
N THR A 84 -7.82 -1.68 4.05
CA THR A 84 -6.77 -2.68 4.30
C THR A 84 -7.06 -3.94 3.50
N VAL A 85 -6.01 -4.46 2.85
CA VAL A 85 -6.02 -5.77 2.20
C VAL A 85 -4.93 -6.62 2.84
N ASN A 86 -5.32 -7.79 3.34
CA ASN A 86 -4.41 -8.85 3.74
C ASN A 86 -4.39 -9.91 2.65
N TYR A 87 -3.24 -10.50 2.36
CA TYR A 87 -3.13 -11.49 1.31
C TYR A 87 -2.17 -12.62 1.64
N VAL A 88 -2.44 -13.76 1.01
CA VAL A 88 -1.50 -14.86 0.85
C VAL A 88 -1.29 -15.06 -0.66
N ALA A 89 -0.04 -15.21 -1.08
CA ALA A 89 0.30 -15.64 -2.44
C ALA A 89 1.13 -16.92 -2.36
N ASP A 90 0.64 -17.98 -2.98
CA ASP A 90 1.31 -19.27 -3.06
C ASP A 90 0.96 -19.98 -4.37
N GLU A 91 1.11 -21.30 -4.43
CA GLU A 91 0.80 -22.13 -5.61
C GLU A 91 -0.65 -21.98 -6.09
N ASN A 92 -1.58 -21.54 -5.22
CA ASN A 92 -2.97 -21.28 -5.58
C ASN A 92 -3.21 -19.83 -6.07
N GLY A 93 -2.14 -19.05 -6.25
CA GLY A 93 -2.20 -17.66 -6.69
C GLY A 93 -2.42 -16.67 -5.56
N PHE A 94 -2.81 -15.44 -5.90
CA PHE A 94 -3.04 -14.35 -4.96
C PHE A 94 -4.44 -14.41 -4.35
N GLN A 95 -4.50 -14.45 -3.02
CA GLN A 95 -5.72 -14.67 -2.25
C GLN A 95 -5.92 -13.49 -1.28
N PRO A 96 -6.58 -12.40 -1.74
CA PRO A 96 -6.78 -11.22 -0.92
C PRO A 96 -8.02 -11.33 -0.03
N SER A 97 -7.96 -10.64 1.10
CA SER A 97 -9.06 -10.48 2.05
C SER A 97 -9.08 -9.06 2.60
N GLY A 98 -10.27 -8.48 2.68
CA GLY A 98 -10.47 -7.12 3.15
C GLY A 98 -11.95 -6.80 3.24
N ALA A 99 -12.36 -5.92 4.16
CA ALA A 99 -13.76 -5.62 4.42
C ALA A 99 -14.53 -5.06 3.21
N HIS A 100 -13.81 -4.49 2.24
CA HIS A 100 -14.34 -3.87 1.04
C HIS A 100 -14.29 -4.80 -0.20
N LEU A 101 -13.70 -5.98 -0.07
CA LEU A 101 -13.56 -6.92 -1.18
C LEU A 101 -14.80 -7.84 -1.26
N PRO A 102 -15.22 -8.25 -2.46
CA PRO A 102 -16.24 -9.27 -2.62
C PRO A 102 -15.82 -10.56 -1.92
N VAL A 103 -16.72 -11.13 -1.12
CA VAL A 103 -16.53 -12.46 -0.54
C VAL A 103 -17.08 -13.48 -1.53
N ALA A 104 -16.31 -14.54 -1.83
CA ALA A 104 -16.80 -15.63 -2.66
C ALA A 104 -18.09 -16.21 -2.05
N PRO A 105 -19.09 -16.58 -2.87
CA PRO A 105 -20.27 -17.29 -2.39
C PRO A 105 -19.89 -18.55 -1.61
N GLN A 106 -20.65 -18.89 -0.57
CA GLN A 106 -20.48 -20.13 0.20
C GLN A 106 -20.89 -21.37 -0.60
#